data_AF-A0A2U3KRT8-F1
#
_entry.id   AF-A0A2U3KRT8-F1
#
_cell.length_a   1.000
_cell.length_b   1.000
_cell.length_c   1.000
_cell.angle_alpha   90.00
_cell.angle_beta   90.00
_cell.angle_gamma   90.00
#
_symmetry.space_group_name_H-M   'P 1'
#
loop_
_entity.id
_entity.type
_entity.pdbx_description
1 polymer ?
#
loop_
_entity_poly.entity_id
_entity_poly.type
_entity_poly.pdbx_seq_one_letter_code
_entity_poly.pdbx_strand_id
1 'polypeptide(L)'
;MKRTRILVTLLATLALLSSSCGSGDKIASVSITAGGQTGTVNLYGLGGTMQLQVMANYTSGKSIDETNFATYMITPEGYQWDQKTLLPTPPYGVQLNNTGMITATADQNGNGVCTWYNANTTSTQLSSPSWFFTGDYTIVATYRGFTSNPIYIPVASGASGQSGQEGICGPSAK
;
A
#
# COMPACT_ATOMS: atom_id res chain seq x y z
N MET A 1 13.08 29.53 64.58
CA MET A 1 13.68 29.35 63.23
C MET A 1 13.36 27.96 62.61
N LYS A 2 12.08 27.55 62.54
CA LYS A 2 11.69 26.19 62.07
C LYS A 2 10.62 26.16 60.97
N ARG A 3 9.97 27.30 60.68
CA ARG A 3 8.87 27.43 59.70
C ARG A 3 9.35 27.71 58.27
N THR A 4 10.52 28.33 58.11
CA THR A 4 11.09 28.70 56.80
C THR A 4 11.58 27.49 55.99
N ARG A 5 11.97 26.39 56.66
CA ARG A 5 12.47 25.18 56.00
C ARG A 5 11.37 24.32 55.38
N ILE A 6 10.12 24.43 55.84
CA ILE A 6 8.98 23.64 55.34
C ILE A 6 8.41 24.27 54.05
N LEU A 7 8.43 25.60 53.95
CA LEU A 7 7.98 26.32 52.75
C LEU A 7 8.92 26.10 51.56
N VAL A 8 10.23 26.03 51.79
CA VAL A 8 11.22 25.86 50.71
C VAL A 8 11.17 24.45 50.11
N THR A 9 10.91 23.40 50.91
CA THR A 9 10.73 22.04 50.38
C THR A 9 9.42 21.86 49.62
N LEU A 10 8.32 22.49 50.05
CA LEU A 10 7.03 22.38 49.37
C LEU A 10 7.03 23.06 47.98
N LEU A 11 7.70 24.22 47.85
CA LEU A 11 7.84 24.90 46.56
C LEU A 11 8.78 24.15 45.60
N ALA A 12 9.84 23.50 46.11
CA ALA A 12 10.73 22.69 45.28
C ALA A 12 10.03 21.45 44.71
N THR A 13 9.13 20.81 45.47
CA THR A 13 8.31 19.70 44.95
C THR A 13 7.24 20.15 43.95
N LEU A 14 6.68 21.35 44.10
CA LEU A 14 5.68 21.89 43.16
C LEU A 14 6.31 22.33 41.83
N ALA A 15 7.56 22.81 41.86
CA ALA A 15 8.33 23.17 40.66
C ALA A 15 8.78 21.96 39.84
N LEU A 16 8.98 20.79 40.48
CA LEU A 16 9.29 19.52 39.78
C LEU A 16 8.04 18.89 39.14
N LEU A 17 6.84 19.24 39.60
CA LEU A 17 5.57 18.77 39.03
C LEU A 17 5.07 19.65 37.87
N SER A 18 5.54 20.90 37.77
CA SER A 18 5.14 21.82 36.69
C SER A 18 6.00 21.73 35.43
N SER A 19 7.15 21.04 35.49
CA SER A 19 8.02 20.81 34.33
C SER A 19 7.72 19.54 33.54
N SER A 20 6.77 18.70 33.96
CA SER A 20 6.24 17.65 33.07
C SER A 20 5.17 18.23 32.16
N CYS A 21 5.57 19.13 31.26
CA CYS A 21 4.85 19.31 30.00
C CYS A 21 5.03 17.98 29.26
N GLY A 22 4.17 17.01 29.57
CA GLY A 22 4.25 15.66 29.04
C GLY A 22 4.31 15.76 27.53
N SER A 23 5.35 15.20 26.94
CA SER A 23 5.45 14.99 25.50
C SER A 23 4.21 14.21 25.07
N GLY A 24 3.19 14.92 24.60
CA GLY A 24 1.93 14.32 24.17
C GLY A 24 2.22 13.29 23.10
N ASP A 25 1.49 12.18 23.16
CA ASP A 25 1.68 11.12 22.18
C ASP A 25 1.27 11.61 20.80
N LYS A 26 2.21 11.59 19.87
CA LYS A 26 2.05 12.12 18.52
C LYS A 26 2.33 11.04 17.49
N ILE A 27 1.78 11.23 16.30
CA ILE A 27 2.10 10.35 15.16
C ILE A 27 3.58 10.52 14.84
N ALA A 28 4.29 9.41 14.81
CA ALA A 28 5.68 9.32 14.40
C ALA A 28 5.80 8.97 12.92
N SER A 29 4.93 8.07 12.44
CA SER A 29 4.88 7.67 11.02
C SER A 29 3.51 7.13 10.64
N VAL A 30 3.29 7.01 9.33
CA VAL A 30 2.19 6.25 8.75
C VAL A 30 2.81 5.15 7.88
N SER A 31 2.23 3.95 7.93
CA SER A 31 2.65 2.83 7.08
C SER A 31 1.46 2.24 6.35
N ILE A 32 1.69 1.72 5.15
CA ILE A 32 0.67 1.03 4.35
C ILE A 32 1.11 -0.40 4.07
N THR A 33 0.16 -1.32 4.14
CA THR A 33 0.29 -2.70 3.67
C THR A 33 -0.87 -3.07 2.75
N ALA A 34 -0.71 -4.12 1.96
CA ALA A 34 -1.78 -4.71 1.17
C ALA A 34 -1.78 -6.23 1.40
N GLY A 35 -2.94 -6.77 1.81
CA GLY A 35 -3.02 -8.19 2.21
C GLY A 35 -2.04 -8.57 3.33
N GLY A 36 -1.64 -7.61 4.18
CA GLY A 36 -0.65 -7.80 5.25
C GLY A 36 0.82 -7.75 4.79
N GLN A 37 1.09 -7.39 3.52
CA GLN A 37 2.43 -7.34 2.96
C GLN A 37 2.86 -5.91 2.61
N THR A 38 4.17 -5.66 2.57
CA THR A 38 4.77 -4.40 2.11
C THR A 38 5.48 -4.60 0.77
N GLY A 39 5.79 -3.52 0.06
CA GLY A 39 6.53 -3.59 -1.20
C GLY A 39 5.62 -3.90 -2.38
N THR A 40 5.90 -4.97 -3.14
CA THR A 40 5.13 -5.34 -4.33
C THR A 40 4.14 -6.44 -4.01
N VAL A 41 2.84 -6.20 -4.27
CA VAL A 41 1.77 -7.17 -3.98
C VAL A 41 0.84 -7.28 -5.18
N ASN A 42 0.69 -8.50 -5.71
CA ASN A 42 -0.04 -8.75 -6.94
C ASN A 42 -1.55 -8.72 -6.72
N LEU A 43 -2.26 -7.92 -7.53
CA LEU A 43 -3.72 -7.96 -7.62
C LEU A 43 -4.13 -8.87 -8.78
N TYR A 44 -4.85 -9.95 -8.47
CA TYR A 44 -5.15 -11.01 -9.43
C TYR A 44 -6.60 -10.99 -9.90
N GLY A 45 -6.80 -11.05 -11.20
CA GLY A 45 -8.09 -11.19 -11.85
C GLY A 45 -8.84 -9.87 -11.99
N LEU A 46 -9.53 -9.69 -13.12
CA LEU A 46 -10.56 -8.65 -13.22
C LEU A 46 -11.63 -8.88 -12.14
N GLY A 47 -11.94 -7.84 -11.36
CA GLY A 47 -12.83 -7.94 -10.20
C GLY A 47 -12.16 -8.50 -8.94
N GLY A 48 -10.89 -8.91 -9.01
CA GLY A 48 -10.11 -9.31 -7.84
C GLY A 48 -9.91 -8.13 -6.90
N THR A 49 -9.89 -8.43 -5.60
CA THR A 49 -9.80 -7.40 -4.56
C THR A 49 -8.65 -7.67 -3.59
N MET A 50 -8.16 -6.60 -2.98
CA MET A 50 -7.18 -6.65 -1.91
C MET A 50 -7.45 -5.55 -0.90
N GLN A 51 -7.32 -5.87 0.37
CA GLN A 51 -7.47 -4.89 1.43
C GLN A 51 -6.13 -4.18 1.67
N LEU A 52 -6.12 -2.86 1.50
CA LEU A 52 -5.06 -1.99 2.00
C LEU A 52 -5.31 -1.73 3.49
N GLN A 53 -4.23 -1.66 4.27
CA GLN A 53 -4.30 -1.25 5.66
C GLN A 53 -3.33 -0.10 5.89
N VAL A 54 -3.83 0.97 6.51
CA VAL A 54 -3.03 2.14 6.88
C VAL A 54 -2.95 2.24 8.39
N MET A 55 -1.73 2.16 8.91
CA MET A 55 -1.46 2.25 10.34
C MET A 55 -0.79 3.58 10.66
N ALA A 56 -1.35 4.33 11.62
CA ALA A 56 -0.69 5.45 12.26
C ALA A 56 0.12 4.94 13.46
N ASN A 57 1.44 5.09 13.39
CA ASN A 57 2.36 4.64 14.42
C ASN A 57 2.77 5.84 15.29
N TYR A 58 2.51 5.75 16.58
CA TYR A 58 2.70 6.82 17.54
C TYR A 58 4.05 6.73 18.25
N THR A 59 4.54 7.85 18.77
CA THR A 59 5.79 7.93 19.54
C THR A 59 5.80 7.05 20.79
N SER A 60 4.64 6.74 21.35
CA SER A 60 4.48 5.80 22.46
C SER A 60 4.68 4.32 22.08
N GLY A 61 4.75 4.00 20.78
CA GLY A 61 4.72 2.64 20.25
C GLY A 61 3.31 2.12 19.94
N LYS A 62 2.25 2.89 20.26
CA LYS A 62 0.88 2.56 19.87
C LYS A 62 0.72 2.61 18.35
N SER A 63 0.00 1.65 17.78
CA SER A 63 -0.39 1.66 16.35
C SER A 63 -1.92 1.63 16.24
N ILE A 64 -2.48 2.51 15.42
CA ILE A 64 -3.93 2.61 15.20
C ILE A 64 -4.23 2.43 13.72
N ASP A 65 -5.24 1.61 13.41
CA ASP A 65 -5.75 1.45 12.05
C ASP A 65 -6.57 2.68 11.66
N GLU A 66 -6.09 3.39 10.66
CA GLU A 66 -6.67 4.62 10.12
C GLU A 66 -7.05 4.46 8.64
N THR A 67 -7.20 3.21 8.17
CA THR A 67 -7.50 2.86 6.77
C THR A 67 -8.68 3.66 6.20
N ASN A 68 -9.75 3.83 6.98
CA ASN A 68 -10.96 4.53 6.56
C ASN A 68 -10.84 6.06 6.58
N PHE A 69 -9.77 6.59 7.18
CA PHE A 69 -9.53 8.02 7.35
C PHE A 69 -8.32 8.51 6.53
N ALA A 70 -7.56 7.60 5.93
CA ALA A 70 -6.47 7.91 5.04
C ALA A 70 -7.00 8.37 3.67
N THR A 71 -6.25 9.26 3.03
CA THR A 71 -6.42 9.60 1.62
C THR A 71 -5.40 8.83 0.80
N TYR A 72 -5.81 8.28 -0.32
CA TYR A 72 -4.94 7.47 -1.18
C TYR A 72 -4.66 8.20 -2.48
N MET A 73 -3.41 8.12 -2.93
CA MET A 73 -2.99 8.52 -4.26
C MET A 73 -2.51 7.27 -4.98
N ILE A 74 -3.02 7.06 -6.19
CA ILE A 74 -2.65 5.96 -7.06
C ILE A 74 -2.01 6.54 -8.32
N THR A 75 -0.80 6.10 -8.62
CA THR A 75 -0.03 6.52 -9.79
C THR A 75 0.27 5.29 -10.66
N PRO A 76 -0.28 5.20 -11.88
CA PRO A 76 0.12 4.16 -12.82
C PRO A 76 1.56 4.42 -13.30
N GLU A 77 2.42 3.41 -13.23
CA GLU A 77 3.80 3.49 -13.69
C GLU A 77 4.10 2.35 -14.68
N GLY A 78 4.68 2.69 -15.83
CA GLY A 78 5.07 1.72 -16.85
C GLY A 78 3.96 1.34 -17.83
N TYR A 79 4.05 0.10 -18.31
CA TYR A 79 3.28 -0.38 -19.46
C TYR A 79 2.50 -1.66 -19.14
N GLN A 80 1.52 -1.94 -19.99
CA GLN A 80 0.88 -3.24 -20.03
C GLN A 80 1.81 -4.33 -20.59
N TRP A 81 1.33 -5.57 -20.60
CA TRP A 81 2.04 -6.77 -21.07
C TRP A 81 2.67 -6.64 -22.47
N ASP A 82 2.11 -5.77 -23.32
CA ASP A 82 2.58 -5.49 -24.68
C ASP A 82 3.82 -4.58 -24.73
N GLN A 83 4.25 -4.05 -23.57
CA GLN A 83 5.39 -3.13 -23.39
C GLN A 83 5.26 -1.81 -24.17
N LYS A 84 4.06 -1.47 -24.62
CA LYS A 84 3.80 -0.30 -25.48
C LYS A 84 2.64 0.54 -25.00
N THR A 85 1.59 -0.12 -24.52
CA THR A 85 0.40 0.55 -24.00
C THR A 85 0.65 0.97 -22.57
N LEU A 86 0.54 2.26 -22.28
CA LEU A 86 0.66 2.78 -20.92
C LEU A 86 -0.43 2.20 -20.02
N LEU A 87 -0.13 2.07 -18.73
CA LEU A 87 -1.15 1.68 -17.76
C LEU A 87 -2.25 2.77 -17.68
N PRO A 88 -3.52 2.37 -17.71
CA PRO A 88 -4.61 3.33 -17.63
C PRO A 88 -4.67 3.95 -16.25
N THR A 89 -5.06 5.22 -16.19
CA THR A 89 -5.30 5.92 -14.94
C THR A 89 -6.58 5.43 -14.26
N PRO A 90 -6.61 5.30 -12.92
CA PRO A 90 -7.84 5.02 -12.17
C PRO A 90 -9.00 5.96 -12.57
N PRO A 91 -10.26 5.48 -12.58
CA PRO A 91 -10.71 4.20 -12.02
C PRO A 91 -10.54 3.00 -12.98
N TYR A 92 -9.87 3.17 -14.12
CA TYR A 92 -9.58 2.10 -15.06
C TYR A 92 -8.33 1.32 -14.66
N GLY A 93 -8.35 0.00 -14.85
CA GLY A 93 -7.32 -0.94 -14.40
C GLY A 93 -7.33 -1.23 -12.90
N VAL A 94 -7.36 -0.20 -12.06
CA VAL A 94 -7.63 -0.34 -10.63
C VAL A 94 -8.56 0.76 -10.11
N GLN A 95 -9.34 0.41 -9.10
CA GLN A 95 -10.15 1.34 -8.34
C GLN A 95 -9.94 1.08 -6.84
N LEU A 96 -9.80 2.15 -6.07
CA LEU A 96 -9.70 2.10 -4.61
C LEU A 96 -10.86 2.87 -4.00
N ASN A 97 -11.51 2.27 -3.01
CA ASN A 97 -12.57 2.96 -2.26
C ASN A 97 -12.04 3.52 -0.92
N ASN A 98 -12.89 4.28 -0.24
CA ASN A 98 -12.52 4.89 1.05
C ASN A 98 -12.34 3.89 2.19
N THR A 99 -12.69 2.62 2.01
CA THR A 99 -12.43 1.57 3.01
C THR A 99 -11.08 0.90 2.81
N GLY A 100 -10.24 1.40 1.90
CA GLY A 100 -8.96 0.78 1.56
C GLY A 100 -9.08 -0.48 0.69
N MET A 101 -10.26 -0.78 0.13
CA MET A 101 -10.43 -1.91 -0.78
C MET A 101 -9.97 -1.52 -2.17
N ILE A 102 -8.87 -2.10 -2.65
CA ILE A 102 -8.48 -1.99 -4.05
C ILE A 102 -9.12 -3.13 -4.84
N THR A 103 -9.63 -2.81 -6.03
CA THR A 103 -10.29 -3.72 -6.96
C THR A 103 -9.66 -3.56 -8.33
N ALA A 104 -9.34 -4.67 -9.00
CA ALA A 104 -8.93 -4.65 -10.39
C ALA A 104 -10.15 -4.41 -11.28
N THR A 105 -10.06 -3.41 -12.15
CA THR A 105 -11.14 -2.99 -13.05
C THR A 105 -10.70 -3.12 -14.50
N ALA A 106 -11.68 -3.03 -15.40
CA ALA A 106 -11.39 -3.03 -16.82
C ALA A 106 -10.71 -1.72 -17.25
N ASP A 107 -10.05 -1.74 -18.40
CA ASP A 107 -9.62 -0.55 -19.11
C ASP A 107 -10.82 0.21 -19.70
N GLN A 108 -10.53 1.31 -20.40
CA GLN A 108 -11.55 2.18 -21.02
C GLN A 108 -12.39 1.47 -22.10
N ASN A 109 -11.91 0.34 -22.63
CA ASN A 109 -12.54 -0.44 -23.68
C ASN A 109 -13.24 -1.70 -23.12
N GLY A 110 -13.22 -1.92 -21.80
CA GLY A 110 -13.83 -3.08 -21.16
C GLY A 110 -12.91 -4.31 -21.07
N ASN A 111 -11.61 -4.18 -21.35
CA ASN A 111 -10.66 -5.29 -21.29
C ASN A 111 -9.95 -5.38 -19.93
N GLY A 112 -9.50 -6.56 -19.54
CA GLY A 112 -8.67 -6.71 -18.33
C GLY A 112 -7.29 -6.08 -18.52
N VAL A 113 -6.84 -5.29 -17.53
CA VAL A 113 -5.50 -4.71 -17.53
C VAL A 113 -4.47 -5.74 -17.08
N CYS A 114 -3.31 -5.71 -17.72
CA CYS A 114 -2.24 -6.63 -17.41
C CYS A 114 -0.87 -5.95 -17.36
N THR A 115 -0.14 -6.19 -16.28
CA THR A 115 1.22 -5.67 -16.06
C THR A 115 2.30 -6.74 -16.19
N TRP A 116 1.95 -7.98 -16.50
CA TRP A 116 2.88 -9.11 -16.57
C TRP A 116 3.04 -9.60 -18.02
N TYR A 117 4.28 -9.84 -18.44
CA TYR A 117 4.57 -10.56 -19.68
C TYR A 117 5.44 -11.77 -19.42
N ASN A 118 5.27 -12.80 -20.23
CA ASN A 118 6.12 -14.00 -20.20
C ASN A 118 7.23 -13.82 -21.26
N ALA A 119 8.47 -13.72 -20.81
CA ALA A 119 9.62 -13.59 -21.70
C ALA A 119 10.00 -14.91 -22.40
N ASN A 120 9.46 -16.05 -21.93
CA ASN A 120 9.72 -17.36 -22.52
C ASN A 120 8.69 -17.67 -23.61
N THR A 121 8.87 -17.08 -24.80
CA THR A 121 7.97 -17.22 -25.95
C THR A 121 8.44 -18.22 -27.01
N THR A 122 9.66 -18.77 -26.88
CA THR A 122 10.34 -19.54 -27.95
C THR A 122 10.60 -21.01 -27.63
N SER A 123 10.30 -21.48 -26.41
CA SER A 123 10.52 -22.89 -26.06
C SER A 123 9.31 -23.76 -26.45
N THR A 124 9.53 -24.71 -27.36
CA THR A 124 8.62 -25.83 -27.63
C THR A 124 8.42 -26.75 -26.40
N GLN A 125 9.16 -26.50 -25.30
CA GLN A 125 8.94 -27.04 -23.97
C GLN A 125 8.55 -25.91 -23.00
N LEU A 126 7.25 -25.69 -22.88
CA LEU A 126 6.61 -24.69 -22.02
C LEU A 126 6.59 -25.10 -20.53
N SER A 127 7.67 -25.68 -20.01
CA SER A 127 7.68 -26.21 -18.63
C SER A 127 8.03 -25.17 -17.57
N SER A 128 8.45 -23.95 -17.93
CA SER A 128 8.76 -22.88 -16.96
C SER A 128 8.55 -21.49 -17.57
N PRO A 129 7.43 -20.79 -17.27
CA PRO A 129 7.25 -19.41 -17.67
C PRO A 129 8.26 -18.49 -16.96
N SER A 130 8.73 -17.46 -17.66
CA SER A 130 9.61 -16.42 -17.09
C SER A 130 8.83 -15.12 -17.04
N TRP A 131 8.12 -14.91 -15.93
CA TRP A 131 7.26 -13.77 -15.72
C TRP A 131 8.05 -12.55 -15.27
N PHE A 132 7.84 -11.43 -15.96
CA PHE A 132 8.35 -10.12 -15.58
C PHE A 132 7.20 -9.13 -15.59
N PHE A 133 7.19 -8.19 -14.64
CA PHE A 133 6.25 -7.09 -14.66
C PHE A 133 6.83 -5.90 -15.45
N THR A 134 5.96 -5.21 -16.18
CA THR A 134 6.27 -4.06 -17.06
C THR A 134 5.77 -2.74 -16.49
N GLY A 135 5.03 -2.82 -15.38
CA GLY A 135 4.47 -1.68 -14.69
C GLY A 135 3.72 -2.12 -13.45
N ASP A 136 3.25 -1.14 -12.70
CA ASP A 136 2.43 -1.32 -11.51
C ASP A 136 1.63 -0.06 -11.20
N TYR A 137 0.69 -0.18 -10.26
CA TYR A 137 0.04 0.96 -9.64
C TYR A 137 0.72 1.25 -8.31
N THR A 138 1.49 2.33 -8.25
CA THR A 138 2.10 2.81 -7.01
C THR A 138 1.05 3.52 -6.17
N ILE A 139 0.90 3.09 -4.91
CA ILE A 139 -0.08 3.63 -3.98
C ILE A 139 0.62 4.18 -2.76
N VAL A 140 0.27 5.41 -2.40
CA VAL A 140 0.67 6.03 -1.14
C VAL A 140 -0.57 6.49 -0.38
N ALA A 141 -0.57 6.26 0.92
CA ALA A 141 -1.60 6.77 1.82
C ALA A 141 -1.08 8.00 2.55
N THR A 142 -1.95 8.98 2.75
CA THR A 142 -1.69 10.17 3.57
C THR A 142 -2.71 10.25 4.68
N TYR A 143 -2.23 10.42 5.93
CA TYR A 143 -3.07 10.63 7.10
C TYR A 143 -2.47 11.73 7.97
N ARG A 144 -3.27 12.76 8.28
CA ARG A 144 -2.88 13.93 9.11
C ARG A 144 -1.53 14.55 8.73
N GLY A 145 -1.24 14.63 7.43
CA GLY A 145 0.00 15.23 6.90
C GLY A 145 1.22 14.30 6.84
N PHE A 146 1.08 13.05 7.26
CA PHE A 146 2.11 12.01 7.10
C PHE A 146 1.81 11.13 5.89
N THR A 147 2.82 10.86 5.09
CA THR A 147 2.73 9.97 3.92
C THR A 147 3.36 8.62 4.25
N SER A 148 2.73 7.54 3.81
CA SER A 148 3.23 6.18 3.99
C SER A 148 4.44 5.87 3.11
N ASN A 149 5.09 4.74 3.38
CA ASN A 149 5.86 4.05 2.34
C ASN A 149 4.97 3.77 1.10
N PRO A 150 5.54 3.66 -0.10
CA PRO A 150 4.78 3.19 -1.26
C PRO A 150 4.47 1.69 -1.14
N ILE A 151 3.40 1.29 -1.81
CA ILE A 151 3.10 -0.09 -2.16
C ILE A 151 2.87 -0.18 -3.68
N TYR A 152 3.41 -1.20 -4.30
CA TYR A 152 3.42 -1.38 -5.75
C TYR A 152 2.47 -2.51 -6.12
N ILE A 153 1.40 -2.20 -6.85
CA ILE A 153 0.36 -3.16 -7.19
C ILE A 153 0.38 -3.47 -8.69
N PRO A 154 1.16 -4.46 -9.14
CA PRO A 154 1.02 -5.00 -10.48
C PRO A 154 -0.31 -5.76 -10.57
N VAL A 155 -1.03 -5.56 -11.67
CA VAL A 155 -2.28 -6.26 -11.98
C VAL A 155 -1.98 -7.44 -12.88
N ALA A 156 -2.38 -8.63 -12.43
CA ALA A 156 -2.43 -9.85 -13.24
C ALA A 156 -3.91 -10.09 -13.61
N SER A 157 -4.23 -10.38 -14.87
CA SER A 157 -5.62 -10.72 -15.25
C SER A 157 -6.02 -12.13 -14.79
N GLY A 158 -5.07 -12.91 -14.26
CA GLY A 158 -5.26 -14.19 -13.57
C GLY A 158 -4.02 -15.09 -13.64
N ALA A 159 -4.07 -16.23 -12.97
CA ALA A 159 -3.06 -17.29 -13.01
C ALA A 159 -3.11 -18.07 -14.33
N SER A 160 -2.18 -17.90 -15.28
CA SER A 160 -2.15 -18.80 -16.45
C SER A 160 -1.23 -19.99 -16.21
N GLY A 161 -1.83 -21.18 -16.24
CA GLY A 161 -1.12 -22.45 -16.42
C GLY A 161 -0.87 -22.79 -17.89
N GLN A 162 -1.33 -21.96 -18.84
CA GLN A 162 -1.27 -22.22 -20.28
C GLN A 162 -0.75 -21.00 -21.03
N SER A 163 0.26 -21.21 -21.85
CA SER A 163 0.86 -20.19 -22.71
C SER A 163 -0.02 -19.83 -23.90
N GLY A 164 -0.08 -18.55 -24.27
CA GLY A 164 -0.53 -18.12 -25.61
C GLY A 164 -2.02 -17.84 -25.77
N GLN A 165 -2.79 -17.71 -24.69
CA GLN A 165 -4.13 -17.11 -24.74
C GLN A 165 -4.06 -15.68 -24.18
N GLU A 166 -4.57 -14.72 -24.94
CA GLU A 166 -4.58 -13.27 -24.62
C GLU A 166 -5.53 -12.91 -23.46
N GLY A 167 -6.18 -13.91 -22.87
CA GLY A 167 -6.78 -13.83 -21.54
C GLY A 167 -5.97 -14.68 -20.56
N ILE A 168 -5.65 -14.10 -19.40
CA ILE A 168 -4.91 -14.68 -18.27
C ILE A 168 -3.38 -14.45 -18.35
N CYS A 169 -2.94 -13.32 -17.80
CA CYS A 169 -1.52 -12.95 -17.71
C CYS A 169 -1.08 -12.78 -16.24
N GLY A 170 0.10 -13.30 -15.94
CA GLY A 170 0.72 -13.22 -14.62
C GLY A 170 0.97 -14.59 -13.98
N PRO A 171 1.88 -14.66 -13.00
CA PRO A 171 2.19 -15.88 -12.28
C PRO A 171 0.95 -16.40 -11.54
N SER A 172 0.84 -17.72 -11.37
CA SER A 172 -0.26 -18.28 -10.61
C SER A 172 -0.23 -17.84 -9.15
N ALA A 173 -1.37 -17.42 -8.60
CA ALA A 173 -1.54 -17.33 -7.15
C ALA A 173 -1.27 -18.73 -6.57
N LYS A 174 -0.32 -18.83 -5.65
CA LYS A 174 -0.09 -20.06 -4.90
C LYS A 174 -1.21 -20.31 -3.91
#